data_AF-A0A2H6HXW2-F1
#
_entry.id   AF-A0A2H6HXW2-F1
#
_cell.length_a   1.000
_cell.length_b   1.000
_cell.length_c   1.000
_cell.angle_alpha   90.00
_cell.angle_beta   90.00
_cell.angle_gamma   90.00
#
_symmetry.space_group_name_H-M   'P 1'
#
loop_
_entity.id
_entity.type
_entity.pdbx_description
1 polymer ?
#
loop_
_entity_poly.entity_id
_entity_poly.type
_entity_poly.pdbx_seq_one_letter_code
_entity_poly.pdbx_strand_id
1 'polypeptide(L)' 'MFAAEDPETGEVVWFDTSSKVVRSAFHLGQIRRENEIDQFFRKNSIDRVVIDLSEADQPYLRPLVRFFKQRERKR' A
#
# COMPACT_ATOMS: atom_id res chain seq x y z
N MET A 1 -9.30 -20.93 -8.74
CA MET A 1 -8.10 -21.45 -8.06
C MET A 1 -6.89 -20.77 -8.67
N PHE A 2 -6.10 -20.06 -7.87
CA PHE A 2 -4.89 -19.37 -8.29
C PHE A 2 -3.71 -19.98 -7.52
N ALA A 3 -2.58 -20.14 -8.19
CA ALA A 3 -1.33 -20.56 -7.56
C ALA A 3 -0.39 -19.35 -7.50
N ALA A 4 0.16 -19.05 -6.33
CA ALA A 4 1.34 -18.21 -6.24
C ALA A 4 2.52 -19.05 -5.79
N GLU A 5 3.66 -18.79 -6.42
CA GLU A 5 4.95 -19.34 -6.04
C GLU A 5 5.68 -18.29 -5.21
N ASP A 6 6.21 -18.71 -4.07
CA ASP A 6 7.11 -17.89 -3.28
C ASP A 6 8.48 -17.79 -3.99
N PRO A 7 8.93 -16.59 -4.41
CA PRO A 7 10.20 -16.44 -5.12
C PRO A 7 11.43 -16.67 -4.24
N GLU A 8 11.31 -16.69 -2.91
CA GLU A 8 12.42 -16.94 -1.98
C GLU A 8 12.58 -18.44 -1.65
N THR A 9 11.48 -19.21 -1.66
CA THR A 9 11.49 -20.63 -1.24
C THR A 9 11.12 -21.62 -2.34
N GLY A 10 10.45 -21.17 -3.41
CA GLY A 10 9.92 -22.02 -4.49
C GLY A 10 8.64 -22.78 -4.11
N GLU A 11 8.05 -22.52 -2.92
CA GLU A 11 6.80 -23.18 -2.52
C GLU A 11 5.60 -22.64 -3.30
N VAL A 12 4.77 -23.56 -3.81
CA VAL A 12 3.53 -23.21 -4.53
C VAL A 12 2.34 -23.30 -3.59
N VAL A 13 1.76 -22.15 -3.28
CA VAL A 13 0.56 -22.03 -2.46
C VAL A 13 -0.67 -21.87 -3.34
N TRP A 14 -1.62 -22.78 -3.19
CA TRP A 14 -2.92 -22.71 -3.84
C TRP A 14 -3.90 -21.91 -2.99
N PHE A 15 -4.50 -20.87 -3.57
CA PHE A 15 -5.55 -20.11 -2.90
C PHE A 15 -6.73 -19.85 -3.83
N ASP A 16 -7.92 -19.82 -3.22
CA ASP A 16 -9.16 -19.57 -3.92
C ASP A 16 -9.61 -18.12 -3.73
N THR A 17 -9.37 -17.29 -4.74
CA THR A 17 -9.80 -15.88 -4.79
C THR A 17 -11.32 -15.72 -4.94
N SER A 18 -12.05 -16.80 -5.27
CA SER A 18 -13.51 -16.79 -5.36
C SER A 18 -14.21 -16.96 -4.00
N SER A 19 -13.48 -17.44 -2.99
CA SER A 19 -14.00 -17.53 -1.62
C SER A 19 -14.14 -16.16 -0.96
N LYS A 20 -15.34 -15.86 -0.45
CA LYS A 20 -15.63 -14.62 0.29
C LYS A 20 -14.77 -14.52 1.56
N VAL A 21 -14.55 -15.64 2.25
CA VAL A 21 -13.75 -15.69 3.48
C VAL A 21 -12.31 -15.30 3.19
N VAL A 22 -11.73 -15.85 2.12
CA VAL A 22 -10.36 -15.54 1.68
C VAL A 22 -10.24 -14.06 1.31
N ARG A 23 -11.18 -13.51 0.53
CA ARG A 23 -11.18 -12.08 0.17
C ARG A 23 -11.28 -11.17 1.39
N SER A 24 -12.14 -11.49 2.35
CA SER A 24 -12.30 -10.70 3.58
C SER A 24 -11.05 -10.75 4.45
N ALA A 25 -10.44 -11.92 4.62
CA ALA A 25 -9.19 -12.06 5.37
C ALA A 25 -8.04 -11.29 4.71
N PHE A 26 -7.91 -11.38 3.38
CA PHE A 26 -6.91 -10.63 2.63
C PHE A 26 -7.10 -9.12 2.77
N HIS A 27 -8.33 -8.62 2.60
CA HIS A 27 -8.63 -7.19 2.74
C HIS A 27 -8.30 -6.65 4.14
N LEU A 28 -8.64 -7.39 5.19
CA LEU A 28 -8.28 -7.04 6.56
C LEU A 28 -6.76 -7.05 6.78
N GLY A 29 -6.05 -8.02 6.19
CA GLY A 29 -4.59 -8.09 6.21
C GLY A 29 -3.94 -6.88 5.54
N GLN A 30 -4.44 -6.46 4.36
CA GLN A 30 -3.97 -5.27 3.66
C GLN A 30 -4.16 -4.00 4.49
N ILE A 31 -5.36 -3.80 5.08
CA ILE A 31 -5.62 -2.65 5.96
C ILE A 31 -4.66 -2.63 7.16
N ARG A 32 -4.42 -3.79 7.79
CA ARG A 32 -3.47 -3.87 8.92
C ARG A 32 -2.06 -3.49 8.49
N ARG A 33 -1.59 -4.04 7.36
CA ARG A 33 -0.26 -3.75 6.83
C ARG A 33 -0.08 -2.27 6.47
N GLU A 34 -1.07 -1.64 5.85
CA GLU A 34 -1.03 -0.21 5.55
C GLU A 34 -0.90 0.63 6.84
N ASN A 35 -1.68 0.29 7.87
CA ASN A 35 -1.60 0.98 9.16
C ASN A 35 -0.24 0.79 9.84
N GLU A 36 0.34 -0.40 9.79
CA GLU A 36 1.67 -0.68 10.34
C GLU A 36 2.75 0.17 9.65
N ILE A 37 2.71 0.24 8.32
CA ILE A 37 3.62 1.06 7.52
C ILE A 37 3.46 2.54 7.87
N ASP A 38 2.24 3.04 7.97
CA ASP A 38 1.98 4.44 8.33
C ASP A 38 2.45 4.77 9.74
N GLN A 39 2.25 3.88 10.71
CA GLN A 39 2.76 4.04 12.06
C GLN A 39 4.29 4.03 12.09
N PHE A 40 4.93 3.13 11.33
CA PHE A 40 6.37 3.06 11.24
C PHE A 40 6.96 4.37 10.71
N PHE A 41 6.44 4.91 9.61
CA PHE A 41 6.94 6.16 9.06
C PHE A 41 6.75 7.34 10.01
N ARG A 42 5.57 7.45 10.65
CA ARG A 42 5.30 8.49 11.65
C ARG A 42 6.26 8.44 12.83
N LYS A 43 6.52 7.24 13.38
CA LYS A 43 7.44 7.05 14.51
C LYS A 43 8.87 7.46 14.16
N ASN A 44 9.28 7.27 12.91
CA ASN A 44 10.63 7.59 12.43
C ASN A 44 10.75 8.98 11.80
N SER A 45 9.71 9.83 11.89
CA SER A 45 9.67 11.15 11.24
C SER A 45 9.95 11.08 9.72
N ILE A 46 9.55 9.98 9.08
CA ILE A 46 9.67 9.79 7.63
C ILE A 46 8.39 10.31 6.98
N ASP A 47 8.56 11.22 6.02
CA ASP A 47 7.46 11.72 5.22
C ASP A 47 7.05 10.68 4.16
N ARG A 48 5.76 10.36 4.09
CA ARG A 48 5.18 9.45 3.08
C ARG A 48 4.32 10.23 2.10
N VAL A 49 4.53 10.00 0.80
CA VAL A 49 3.68 10.50 -0.29
C VAL A 49 3.07 9.32 -1.02
N VAL A 50 1.74 9.25 -1.07
CA VAL A 50 1.01 8.23 -1.82
C VAL A 50 0.77 8.75 -3.23
N ILE A 51 1.17 7.97 -4.23
CA ILE A 51 0.95 8.26 -5.65
C ILE A 51 -0.11 7.29 -6.16
N ASP A 52 -1.23 7.84 -6.62
CA ASP A 52 -2.31 7.08 -7.23
C ASP A 52 -2.19 7.17 -8.75
N LEU A 53 -1.96 6.03 -9.40
CA LEU A 53 -1.75 5.95 -10.86
C LEU A 53 -3.07 5.93 -11.65
N SER A 54 -4.23 6.11 -11.02
CA SER A 54 -5.53 6.14 -11.70
C SER A 54 -5.79 7.43 -12.48
N GLU A 55 -5.09 8.54 -12.16
CA GLU A 55 -5.14 9.77 -12.95
C GLU A 55 -4.29 9.63 -14.23
N ALA A 56 -4.89 9.92 -15.39
CA ALA A 56 -4.14 10.03 -16.64
C ALA A 56 -3.30 11.31 -16.64
N ASP A 57 -2.06 11.17 -17.10
CA ASP A 57 -0.99 12.19 -17.10
C ASP A 57 -0.49 12.64 -15.73
N GLN A 58 0.76 12.27 -15.44
CA GLN A 58 1.55 12.76 -14.30
C GLN A 58 0.87 12.59 -12.91
N PRO A 59 0.50 11.35 -12.53
CA PRO A 59 -0.20 11.04 -11.27
C PRO A 59 0.55 11.48 -9.99
N TYR A 60 1.83 11.79 -10.11
CA TYR A 60 2.69 12.25 -9.02
C TYR A 60 2.59 13.76 -8.76
N LEU A 61 2.15 14.58 -9.71
CA LEU A 61 2.22 16.04 -9.58
C LEU A 61 1.37 16.55 -8.41
N ARG A 62 0.08 16.21 -8.39
CA ARG A 62 -0.84 16.62 -7.32
C ARG A 62 -0.37 16.22 -5.93
N PRO A 63 -0.02 14.94 -5.66
CA PRO A 63 0.41 14.54 -4.33
C PRO A 63 1.72 15.21 -3.91
N LEU A 64 2.67 15.43 -4.83
CA LEU A 64 3.92 16.14 -4.52
C LEU A 64 3.69 17.63 -4.21
N VAL A 65 2.90 18.34 -5.02
CA VAL A 65 2.58 19.76 -4.76
C VAL A 65 1.90 19.93 -3.41
N ARG A 66 0.93 19.05 -3.08
CA ARG A 66 0.25 19.06 -1.79
C ARG A 66 1.22 18.81 -0.64
N PHE A 67 2.13 17.85 -0.80
CA PHE A 67 3.12 17.51 0.20
C PHE A 67 4.03 18.69 0.54
N PHE A 68 4.63 19.34 -0.47
CA PHE A 68 5.52 20.48 -0.24
C PHE A 68 4.79 21.67 0.40
N LYS A 69 3.57 22.00 -0.06
CA LYS A 69 2.75 23.05 0.59
C LYS A 69 2.45 22.75 2.06
N GLN A 70 2.17 21.49 2.40
CA GLN A 70 1.91 21.10 3.78
C GLN A 70 3.17 21.20 4.64
N ARG A 71 4.34 20.90 4.07
CA ARG A 71 5.63 21.02 4.74
C ARG A 71 6.04 22.48 4.96
N GLU A 72 5.78 23.35 4.00
CA GLU A 72 5.98 24.80 4.15
C GLU A 72 5.17 25.37 5.30
N ARG A 73 3.89 24.97 5.45
CA ARG A 73 3.02 25.43 6.55
C ARG A 73 3.43 24.94 7.95
N LYS A 74 4.31 23.94 8.03
CA LYS A 74 4.84 23.42 9.29
C LYS A 74 6.15 24.08 9.71
N ARG A 75 6.74 24.92 8.84
CA ARG A 75 7.87 25.80 9.17
C ARG A 75 7.36 27.10 9.74
#